data_AF-A0ABD3MRR3-F1
#
_entry.id   AF-A0ABD3MRR3-F1
#
_cell.length_a   1.000
_cell.length_b   1.000
_cell.length_c   1.000
_cell.angle_alpha   90.00
_cell.angle_beta   90.00
_cell.angle_gamma   90.00
#
_symmetry.space_group_name_H-M   'P 1'
#
loop_
_entity.id
_entity.type
_entity.pdbx_description
1 polymer ?
#
loop_
_entity_poly.entity_id
_entity_poly.type
_entity_poly.pdbx_seq_one_letter_code
_entity_poly.pdbx_strand_id
1 'polypeptide(L)'
;MIRFYGQDMIDTTTNRFYYYCHPQEGTRMHVHMPLRDMAAAWDGTKAIEYLSDKKEYAEMRQSLIDAVRCTVDFYLQSLSPMQQNCLIPSKEILLEPVNIGHSALLLLAMCNSLELNIIEDHEIHDVKNAIDGLTSGIILMQLDNGAFSTYFGDDDFHKGIAFFPGEAMLALVTAYKFELLDPSRSQAVLQTILSAFDFYSNYHDTGDADMNYNIWQVIAFSGLYDCLNDQREKQTQVATYILTMCQEICQSKSWKYQLARGQSFYVNLETVEIACGLDALVEGISVATLEQEIELVGLFERNAANAIQFLSWMQSHVPESCVVGRGGLGYGGVCVLEQRLDVTGHAISALTKLQKLPH
;
A
#
# COMPACT_ATOMS: atom_id res chain seq x y z
N MET A 1 2.26 10.08 -19.07
CA MET A 1 1.89 8.72 -18.62
C MET A 1 3.01 8.27 -17.71
N ILE A 2 2.69 7.97 -16.45
CA ILE A 2 3.64 7.39 -15.51
C ILE A 2 4.08 6.06 -16.10
N ARG A 3 5.37 5.92 -16.38
CA ARG A 3 5.94 4.71 -16.95
C ARG A 3 5.88 3.61 -15.91
N PHE A 4 5.33 2.51 -16.34
CA PHE A 4 5.25 1.29 -15.58
C PHE A 4 6.62 0.57 -15.57
N TYR A 5 6.84 -0.27 -14.57
CA TYR A 5 8.06 -1.06 -14.39
C TYR A 5 8.47 -1.85 -15.64
N GLY A 6 9.74 -2.23 -15.70
CA GLY A 6 10.27 -3.21 -16.64
C GLY A 6 11.05 -4.29 -15.91
N GLN A 7 11.44 -5.32 -16.66
CA GLN A 7 12.30 -6.44 -16.23
C GLN A 7 13.62 -5.98 -15.58
N ASP A 8 14.04 -4.73 -15.82
CA ASP A 8 15.31 -4.15 -15.35
C ASP A 8 15.43 -4.00 -13.83
N MET A 9 14.30 -4.09 -13.11
CA MET A 9 14.21 -4.04 -11.64
C MET A 9 14.03 -5.40 -10.99
N ILE A 10 14.12 -6.48 -11.77
CA ILE A 10 14.12 -7.85 -11.27
C ILE A 10 15.55 -8.37 -11.41
N ASP A 11 16.08 -8.94 -10.34
CA ASP A 11 17.32 -9.70 -10.43
C ASP A 11 17.04 -10.99 -11.18
N THR A 12 17.63 -11.13 -12.36
CA THR A 12 17.48 -12.33 -13.20
C THR A 12 18.07 -13.60 -12.55
N THR A 13 18.87 -13.45 -11.49
CA THR A 13 19.50 -14.58 -10.77
C THR A 13 18.59 -15.12 -9.69
N THR A 14 18.10 -14.24 -8.81
CA THR A 14 17.22 -14.63 -7.70
C THR A 14 15.74 -14.59 -8.06
N ASN A 15 15.40 -13.94 -9.18
CA ASN A 15 14.05 -13.60 -9.60
C ASN A 15 13.28 -12.83 -8.52
N ARG A 16 13.98 -11.92 -7.82
CA ARG A 16 13.39 -11.04 -6.81
C ARG A 16 13.62 -9.58 -7.20
N PHE A 17 12.82 -8.68 -6.64
CA PHE A 17 12.92 -7.28 -6.94
C PHE A 17 14.21 -6.63 -6.38
N TYR A 18 14.82 -5.74 -7.16
CA TYR A 18 15.71 -4.70 -6.65
C TYR A 18 14.84 -3.56 -6.10
N TYR A 19 14.93 -3.30 -4.81
CA TYR A 19 14.21 -2.20 -4.13
C TYR A 19 15.13 -1.00 -3.84
N TYR A 20 16.43 -1.16 -4.08
CA TYR A 20 17.41 -0.11 -3.92
C TYR A 20 18.27 0.03 -5.18
N CYS A 21 18.18 1.19 -5.83
CA CYS A 21 19.05 1.55 -6.94
C CYS A 21 19.45 3.01 -6.87
N HIS A 22 20.72 3.31 -7.18
CA HIS A 22 21.19 4.65 -7.49
C HIS A 22 21.38 4.80 -9.01
N PRO A 23 20.42 5.43 -9.72
CA PRO A 23 20.50 5.67 -11.16
C PRO A 23 21.79 6.33 -11.64
N GLN A 24 22.37 7.23 -10.84
CA GLN A 24 23.57 7.99 -11.21
C GLN A 24 24.86 7.19 -11.03
N GLU A 25 24.88 6.26 -10.08
CA GLU A 25 26.03 5.40 -9.81
C GLU A 25 25.98 4.09 -10.62
N GLY A 26 24.82 3.80 -11.22
CA GLY A 26 24.57 2.54 -11.94
C GLY A 26 24.57 1.32 -11.01
N THR A 27 24.42 1.53 -9.70
CA THR A 27 24.47 0.47 -8.69
C THR A 27 23.08 -0.04 -8.36
N ARG A 28 22.95 -1.36 -8.28
CA ARG A 28 21.77 -2.07 -7.75
C ARG A 28 22.22 -2.79 -6.50
N MET A 29 21.46 -2.67 -5.41
CA MET A 29 21.83 -3.36 -4.16
C MET A 29 20.69 -4.23 -3.66
N HIS A 30 21.02 -5.47 -3.33
CA HIS A 30 20.21 -6.34 -2.48
C HIS A 30 20.59 -6.06 -1.02
N VAL A 31 20.11 -4.96 -0.46
CA VAL A 31 20.31 -4.67 0.97
C VAL A 31 19.19 -5.30 1.75
N HIS A 32 19.36 -6.50 2.30
CA HIS A 32 18.29 -7.21 3.04
C HIS A 32 17.36 -6.28 3.87
N MET A 33 16.19 -5.96 3.31
CA MET A 33 15.15 -5.10 3.89
C MET A 33 13.79 -5.79 3.70
N PRO A 34 13.48 -6.80 4.52
CA PRO A 34 12.31 -7.64 4.34
C PRO A 34 10.99 -6.91 4.21
N LEU A 35 10.78 -5.86 5.01
CA LEU A 35 9.57 -5.04 4.92
C LEU A 35 9.38 -4.47 3.51
N ARG A 36 10.46 -3.97 2.90
CA ARG A 36 10.44 -3.41 1.55
C ARG A 36 10.33 -4.49 0.48
N ASP A 37 10.90 -5.67 0.71
CA ASP A 37 10.74 -6.82 -0.18
C ASP A 37 9.27 -7.23 -0.27
N MET A 38 8.58 -7.30 0.87
CA MET A 38 7.15 -7.62 0.94
C MET A 38 6.30 -6.50 0.31
N ALA A 39 6.62 -5.22 0.58
CA ALA A 39 5.96 -4.09 -0.06
C ALA A 39 6.14 -4.11 -1.59
N ALA A 40 7.34 -4.40 -2.07
CA ALA A 40 7.63 -4.54 -3.49
C ALA A 40 6.83 -5.68 -4.15
N ALA A 41 6.65 -6.80 -3.45
CA ALA A 41 5.80 -7.89 -3.93
C ALA A 41 4.33 -7.45 -4.05
N TRP A 42 3.81 -6.75 -3.05
CA TRP A 42 2.46 -6.18 -3.12
C TRP A 42 2.33 -5.16 -4.26
N ASP A 43 3.27 -4.23 -4.39
CA ASP A 43 3.32 -3.26 -5.48
C ASP A 43 3.37 -3.96 -6.85
N GLY A 44 4.12 -5.07 -6.96
CA GLY A 44 4.16 -5.94 -8.11
C GLY A 44 2.78 -6.49 -8.49
N THR A 45 1.94 -6.85 -7.52
CA THR A 45 0.56 -7.29 -7.79
C THR A 45 -0.31 -6.18 -8.38
N LYS A 46 -0.22 -4.95 -7.83
CA LYS A 46 -0.92 -3.77 -8.40
C LYS A 46 -0.45 -3.49 -9.80
N ALA A 47 0.82 -3.76 -10.03
CA ALA A 47 1.41 -3.66 -11.32
C ALA A 47 0.79 -4.66 -12.33
N ILE A 48 0.77 -5.94 -11.97
CA ILE A 48 0.19 -7.01 -12.78
C ILE A 48 -1.30 -6.72 -13.10
N GLU A 49 -2.05 -6.21 -12.13
CA GLU A 49 -3.44 -5.78 -12.30
C GLU A 49 -3.55 -4.70 -13.40
N TYR A 50 -2.76 -3.63 -13.31
CA TYR A 50 -2.76 -2.55 -14.29
C TYR A 50 -2.42 -3.00 -15.72
N LEU A 51 -1.62 -4.06 -15.87
CA LEU A 51 -1.22 -4.61 -17.17
C LEU A 51 -2.14 -5.70 -17.71
N SER A 52 -3.11 -6.17 -16.93
CA SER A 52 -3.94 -7.34 -17.26
C SER A 52 -4.59 -7.26 -18.65
N ASP A 53 -5.06 -6.08 -19.06
CA ASP A 53 -5.73 -5.86 -20.35
C ASP A 53 -4.79 -5.44 -21.50
N LYS A 54 -3.48 -5.31 -21.26
CA LYS A 54 -2.52 -4.74 -22.21
C LYS A 54 -1.59 -5.80 -22.80
N LYS A 55 -2.05 -6.43 -23.89
CA LYS A 55 -1.38 -7.57 -24.55
C LYS A 55 0.06 -7.30 -24.96
N GLU A 56 0.38 -6.06 -25.32
CA GLU A 56 1.73 -5.63 -25.69
C GLU A 56 2.76 -5.72 -24.55
N TYR A 57 2.30 -5.87 -23.30
CA TYR A 57 3.15 -6.03 -22.11
C TYR A 57 3.16 -7.45 -21.53
N ALA A 58 2.80 -8.47 -22.32
CA ALA A 58 2.69 -9.86 -21.84
C ALA A 58 4.00 -10.40 -21.19
N GLU A 59 5.16 -10.17 -21.82
CA GLU A 59 6.46 -10.63 -21.29
C GLU A 59 6.82 -9.95 -19.96
N MET A 60 6.59 -8.64 -19.89
CA MET A 60 6.79 -7.85 -18.68
C MET A 60 5.86 -8.30 -17.55
N ARG A 61 4.59 -8.58 -17.86
CA ARG A 61 3.62 -9.12 -16.91
C ARG A 61 4.09 -10.47 -16.38
N GLN A 62 4.60 -11.36 -17.23
CA GLN A 62 5.11 -12.65 -16.79
C GLN A 62 6.31 -12.51 -15.85
N SER A 63 7.28 -11.66 -16.18
CA SER A 63 8.42 -11.43 -15.29
C SER A 63 8.01 -10.89 -13.92
N LEU A 64 7.00 -10.01 -13.87
CA LEU A 64 6.44 -9.55 -12.60
C LEU A 64 5.76 -10.66 -11.82
N ILE A 65 4.99 -11.53 -12.48
CA ILE A 65 4.37 -12.70 -11.86
C ILE A 65 5.46 -13.57 -11.21
N ASP A 66 6.51 -13.89 -11.96
CA ASP A 66 7.55 -14.77 -11.47
C ASP A 66 8.28 -14.14 -10.26
N ALA A 67 8.48 -12.81 -10.27
CA ALA A 67 9.12 -12.08 -9.17
C ALA A 67 8.26 -11.95 -7.91
N VAL A 68 6.96 -11.71 -8.08
CA VAL A 68 5.99 -11.71 -6.97
C VAL A 68 5.92 -13.09 -6.33
N ARG A 69 5.75 -14.14 -7.14
CA ARG A 69 5.70 -15.53 -6.65
C ARG A 69 6.95 -15.89 -5.88
N CYS A 70 8.13 -15.66 -6.46
CA CYS A 70 9.40 -15.97 -5.80
C CYS A 70 9.53 -15.27 -4.43
N THR A 71 9.09 -14.01 -4.34
CA THR A 71 9.14 -13.26 -3.07
C THR A 71 8.11 -13.78 -2.07
N VAL A 72 6.88 -14.06 -2.50
CA VAL A 72 5.83 -14.65 -1.66
C VAL A 72 6.27 -16.02 -1.14
N ASP A 73 6.77 -16.91 -2.00
CA ASP A 73 7.21 -18.26 -1.63
C ASP A 73 8.35 -18.22 -0.61
N PHE A 74 9.32 -17.32 -0.79
CA PHE A 74 10.43 -17.12 0.14
C PHE A 74 9.93 -16.77 1.55
N TYR A 75 8.99 -15.81 1.66
CA TYR A 75 8.49 -15.39 2.97
C TYR A 75 7.42 -16.32 3.54
N LEU A 76 6.65 -17.01 2.69
CA LEU A 76 5.72 -18.07 3.10
C LEU A 76 6.45 -19.17 3.88
N GLN A 77 7.60 -19.61 3.36
CA GLN A 77 8.45 -20.60 4.03
C GLN A 77 9.11 -20.09 5.32
N SER A 78 9.12 -18.77 5.53
CA SER A 78 9.69 -18.13 6.73
C SER A 78 8.67 -17.88 7.83
N LEU A 79 7.40 -18.26 7.64
CA LEU A 79 6.38 -18.04 8.66
C LEU A 79 6.60 -18.94 9.87
N SER A 80 6.59 -18.33 11.05
CA SER A 80 6.74 -19.00 12.34
C SER A 80 5.43 -18.94 13.12
N PRO A 81 5.03 -20.03 13.79
CA PRO A 81 3.89 -20.00 14.70
C PRO A 81 4.22 -19.16 15.95
N MET A 82 3.26 -18.34 16.39
CA MET A 82 3.37 -17.58 17.64
C MET A 82 2.49 -18.19 18.74
N GLN A 83 1.16 -18.04 18.62
CA GLN A 83 0.13 -18.61 19.52
C GLN A 83 -1.19 -18.81 18.74
N GLN A 84 -2.08 -19.71 19.18
CA GLN A 84 -3.47 -19.81 18.67
C GLN A 84 -3.61 -19.83 17.14
N ASN A 85 -2.82 -20.67 16.45
CA ASN A 85 -2.78 -20.75 14.97
C ASN A 85 -2.36 -19.46 14.25
N CYS A 86 -1.81 -18.48 14.97
CA CYS A 86 -1.27 -17.27 14.37
C CYS A 86 0.12 -17.53 13.80
N LEU A 87 0.35 -16.95 12.63
CA LEU A 87 1.64 -16.95 11.96
C LEU A 87 2.19 -15.54 11.95
N ILE A 88 3.50 -15.42 12.11
CA ILE A 88 4.25 -14.18 11.94
C ILE A 88 5.52 -14.46 11.13
N PRO A 89 6.07 -13.48 10.42
CA PRO A 89 7.38 -13.64 9.79
C PRO A 89 8.49 -13.97 10.81
N SER A 90 9.36 -14.93 10.47
CA SER A 90 10.47 -15.37 11.33
C SER A 90 11.48 -14.26 11.56
N LYS A 91 11.76 -13.96 12.83
CA LYS A 91 12.81 -13.02 13.24
C LYS A 91 14.20 -13.41 12.70
N GLU A 92 14.47 -14.70 12.59
CA GLU A 92 15.73 -15.25 12.08
C GLU A 92 15.92 -14.96 10.60
N ILE A 93 14.83 -14.93 9.82
CA ILE A 93 14.85 -14.58 8.40
C ILE A 93 14.82 -13.08 8.18
N LEU A 94 14.10 -12.33 9.04
CA LEU A 94 14.01 -10.87 8.88
C LEU A 94 15.28 -10.13 9.30
N LEU A 95 16.03 -10.66 10.27
CA LEU A 95 17.21 -9.98 10.86
C LEU A 95 16.91 -8.58 11.43
N GLU A 96 15.64 -8.26 11.65
CA GLU A 96 15.14 -7.04 12.26
C GLU A 96 13.95 -7.33 13.20
N PRO A 97 13.54 -6.39 14.09
CA PRO A 97 12.36 -6.59 14.93
C PRO A 97 11.09 -6.80 14.10
N VAL A 98 10.41 -7.92 14.34
CA VAL A 98 9.16 -8.25 13.66
C VAL A 98 8.09 -7.24 14.05
N ASN A 99 7.47 -6.63 13.05
CA ASN A 99 6.39 -5.65 13.21
C ASN A 99 5.16 -6.04 12.40
N ILE A 100 4.03 -5.42 12.71
CA ILE A 100 2.73 -5.68 12.08
C ILE A 100 2.74 -5.37 10.57
N GLY A 101 3.56 -4.41 10.13
CA GLY A 101 3.75 -4.07 8.72
C GLY A 101 4.28 -5.23 7.88
N HIS A 102 5.21 -6.04 8.41
CA HIS A 102 5.69 -7.24 7.71
C HIS A 102 4.53 -8.22 7.44
N SER A 103 3.71 -8.46 8.46
CA SER A 103 2.56 -9.35 8.32
C SER A 103 1.54 -8.78 7.33
N ALA A 104 1.30 -7.48 7.39
CA ALA A 104 0.35 -6.76 6.54
C ALA A 104 0.74 -6.80 5.06
N LEU A 105 1.99 -6.45 4.73
CA LEU A 105 2.46 -6.38 3.35
C LEU A 105 2.55 -7.76 2.70
N LEU A 106 3.00 -8.78 3.45
CA LEU A 106 2.98 -10.16 2.97
C LEU A 106 1.54 -10.66 2.76
N LEU A 107 0.63 -10.37 3.69
CA LEU A 107 -0.79 -10.69 3.55
C LEU A 107 -1.39 -10.02 2.31
N LEU A 108 -1.13 -8.74 2.08
CA LEU A 108 -1.57 -8.01 0.90
C LEU A 108 -1.05 -8.64 -0.40
N ALA A 109 0.24 -8.97 -0.47
CA ALA A 109 0.82 -9.63 -1.63
C ALA A 109 0.14 -10.98 -1.91
N MET A 110 -0.11 -11.80 -0.88
CA MET A 110 -0.77 -13.10 -1.04
C MET A 110 -2.23 -12.97 -1.45
N CYS A 111 -3.01 -12.10 -0.81
CA CYS A 111 -4.41 -11.88 -1.16
C CYS A 111 -4.57 -11.43 -2.62
N ASN A 112 -3.77 -10.46 -3.06
CA ASN A 112 -3.81 -9.98 -4.45
C ASN A 112 -3.28 -11.04 -5.43
N SER A 113 -2.31 -11.87 -5.04
CA SER A 113 -1.81 -12.95 -5.90
C SER A 113 -2.87 -14.03 -6.15
N LEU A 114 -3.69 -14.36 -5.14
CA LEU A 114 -4.85 -15.25 -5.33
C LEU A 114 -5.90 -14.62 -6.24
N GLU A 115 -6.28 -13.37 -5.98
CA GLU A 115 -7.30 -12.66 -6.79
C GLU A 115 -6.89 -12.55 -8.27
N LEU A 116 -5.60 -12.31 -8.53
CA LEU A 116 -5.04 -12.23 -9.88
C LEU A 116 -4.84 -13.61 -10.53
N ASN A 117 -5.11 -14.71 -9.83
CA ASN A 117 -4.89 -16.08 -10.28
C ASN A 117 -3.44 -16.34 -10.73
N ILE A 118 -2.47 -15.84 -9.95
CA ILE A 118 -1.03 -16.01 -10.25
C ILE A 118 -0.33 -17.00 -9.30
N ILE A 119 -1.07 -17.60 -8.37
CA ILE A 119 -0.63 -18.71 -7.52
C ILE A 119 -1.04 -20.03 -8.20
N GLU A 120 -0.19 -21.05 -8.17
CA GLU A 120 -0.53 -22.34 -8.79
C GLU A 120 -1.50 -23.16 -7.94
N ASP A 121 -2.34 -23.97 -8.57
CA ASP A 121 -3.40 -24.76 -7.91
C ASP A 121 -2.92 -25.56 -6.70
N HIS A 122 -1.69 -26.08 -6.76
CA HIS A 122 -1.11 -26.89 -5.70
C HIS A 122 -0.60 -26.07 -4.49
N GLU A 123 -0.40 -24.77 -4.66
CA GLU A 123 0.09 -23.82 -3.63
C GLU A 123 -1.09 -23.13 -2.92
N ILE A 124 -2.29 -23.09 -3.53
CA ILE A 124 -3.46 -22.34 -3.03
C ILE A 124 -3.79 -22.69 -1.57
N HIS A 125 -3.71 -23.96 -1.18
CA HIS A 125 -4.04 -24.37 0.18
C HIS A 125 -3.06 -23.76 1.20
N ASP A 126 -1.76 -23.82 0.93
CA ASP A 126 -0.72 -23.30 1.82
C ASP A 126 -0.79 -21.78 1.93
N VAL A 127 -1.02 -21.10 0.80
CA VAL A 127 -1.22 -19.64 0.78
C VAL A 127 -2.47 -19.25 1.57
N LYS A 128 -3.59 -19.97 1.44
CA LYS A 128 -4.81 -19.70 2.24
C LYS A 128 -4.60 -19.92 3.74
N ASN A 129 -3.88 -20.97 4.12
CA ASN A 129 -3.54 -21.22 5.53
C ASN A 129 -2.65 -20.09 6.08
N ALA A 130 -1.69 -19.61 5.28
CA ALA A 130 -0.85 -18.47 5.65
C ALA A 130 -1.64 -17.17 5.78
N ILE A 131 -2.60 -16.92 4.88
CA ILE A 131 -3.52 -15.79 4.95
C ILE A 131 -4.32 -15.82 6.26
N ASP A 132 -4.93 -16.96 6.63
CA ASP A 132 -5.66 -17.06 7.91
C ASP A 132 -4.73 -16.87 9.12
N GLY A 133 -3.54 -17.48 9.10
CA GLY A 133 -2.57 -17.37 10.18
C GLY A 133 -2.04 -15.94 10.38
N LEU A 134 -1.71 -15.22 9.31
CA LEU A 134 -1.28 -13.81 9.37
C LEU A 134 -2.43 -12.89 9.78
N THR A 135 -3.64 -13.12 9.26
CA THR A 135 -4.86 -12.38 9.66
C THR A 135 -5.07 -12.51 11.17
N SER A 136 -4.93 -13.73 11.70
CA SER A 136 -4.98 -14.00 13.14
C SER A 136 -3.91 -13.23 13.90
N GLY A 137 -2.67 -13.26 13.40
CA GLY A 137 -1.54 -12.56 14.00
C GLY A 137 -1.77 -11.05 14.08
N ILE A 138 -2.29 -10.44 13.02
CA ILE A 138 -2.62 -9.01 12.99
C ILE A 138 -3.76 -8.68 13.95
N ILE A 139 -4.83 -9.49 14.00
CA ILE A 139 -5.95 -9.27 14.94
C ILE A 139 -5.47 -9.32 16.39
N LEU A 140 -4.58 -10.27 16.74
CA LEU A 140 -4.02 -10.37 18.10
C LEU A 140 -3.18 -9.14 18.52
N MET A 141 -2.75 -8.32 17.57
CA MET A 141 -2.02 -7.08 17.86
C MET A 141 -2.94 -5.92 18.22
N GLN A 142 -4.26 -6.09 18.12
CA GLN A 142 -5.20 -5.06 18.56
C GLN A 142 -5.32 -5.05 20.09
N LEU A 143 -5.09 -3.87 20.66
CA LEU A 143 -5.28 -3.58 22.07
C LEU A 143 -6.78 -3.40 22.41
N ASP A 144 -7.12 -3.50 23.70
CA ASP A 144 -8.51 -3.36 24.18
C ASP A 144 -9.16 -2.01 23.81
N ASN A 145 -8.36 -0.98 23.56
CA ASN A 145 -8.84 0.35 23.15
C ASN A 145 -9.07 0.49 21.64
N GLY A 146 -8.80 -0.54 20.84
CA GLY A 146 -8.93 -0.55 19.38
C GLY A 146 -7.66 -0.20 18.60
N ALA A 147 -6.63 0.34 19.26
CA ALA A 147 -5.34 0.62 18.63
C ALA A 147 -4.59 -0.68 18.28
N PHE A 148 -3.67 -0.62 17.32
CA PHE A 148 -2.77 -1.74 17.04
C PHE A 148 -1.40 -1.47 17.61
N SER A 149 -0.85 -2.47 18.29
CA SER A 149 0.58 -2.52 18.58
C SER A 149 1.39 -2.64 17.30
N THR A 150 2.55 -2.00 17.25
CA THR A 150 3.42 -2.05 16.07
C THR A 150 4.34 -3.26 16.08
N TYR A 151 5.01 -3.54 17.20
CA TYR A 151 5.98 -4.63 17.31
C TYR A 151 5.38 -5.79 18.10
N PHE A 152 5.56 -7.01 17.63
CA PHE A 152 5.05 -8.19 18.33
C PHE A 152 5.71 -8.30 19.72
N GLY A 153 4.89 -8.31 20.77
CA GLY A 153 5.33 -8.32 22.17
C GLY A 153 5.64 -6.94 22.77
N ASP A 154 5.25 -5.85 22.11
CA ASP A 154 5.29 -4.47 22.61
C ASP A 154 3.87 -3.87 22.53
N ASP A 155 3.42 -3.19 23.59
CA ASP A 155 2.10 -2.56 23.67
C ASP A 155 2.14 -1.06 23.31
N ASP A 156 3.30 -0.55 22.90
CA ASP A 156 3.45 0.84 22.47
C ASP A 156 2.91 1.05 21.04
N PHE A 157 1.63 1.44 20.97
CA PHE A 157 0.93 1.76 19.73
C PHE A 157 1.34 3.11 19.11
N HIS A 158 2.05 3.99 19.82
CA HIS A 158 2.47 5.28 19.24
C HIS A 158 3.63 5.11 18.25
N LYS A 159 4.46 4.07 18.42
CA LYS A 159 5.57 3.80 17.50
C LYS A 159 5.06 3.47 16.12
N GLY A 160 5.33 4.32 15.12
CA GLY A 160 4.94 4.05 13.74
C GLY A 160 3.44 4.10 13.48
N ILE A 161 2.67 4.76 14.36
CA ILE A 161 1.21 4.92 14.25
C ILE A 161 0.77 5.52 12.90
N ALA A 162 1.65 6.30 12.28
CA ALA A 162 1.41 6.94 10.98
C ALA A 162 1.41 5.96 9.78
N PHE A 163 1.90 4.73 9.94
CA PHE A 163 2.07 3.79 8.82
C PHE A 163 1.50 2.41 9.12
N PHE A 164 2.11 1.70 10.07
CA PHE A 164 1.94 0.25 10.20
C PHE A 164 0.51 -0.19 10.55
N PRO A 165 -0.24 0.52 11.43
CA PRO A 165 -1.63 0.16 11.65
C PRO A 165 -2.51 0.33 10.42
N GLY A 166 -2.26 1.35 9.59
CA GLY A 166 -3.01 1.55 8.36
C GLY A 166 -2.75 0.45 7.33
N GLU A 167 -1.48 0.03 7.16
CA GLU A 167 -1.12 -1.13 6.34
C GLU A 167 -1.83 -2.41 6.84
N ALA A 168 -1.81 -2.64 8.16
CA ALA A 168 -2.46 -3.79 8.78
C ALA A 168 -3.96 -3.80 8.55
N MET A 169 -4.64 -2.66 8.74
CA MET A 169 -6.07 -2.53 8.49
C MET A 169 -6.41 -2.76 7.01
N LEU A 170 -5.61 -2.20 6.09
CA LEU A 170 -5.78 -2.42 4.65
C LEU A 170 -5.64 -3.92 4.30
N ALA A 171 -4.67 -4.62 4.89
CA ALA A 171 -4.46 -6.04 4.68
C ALA A 171 -5.66 -6.88 5.15
N LEU A 172 -6.15 -6.62 6.37
CA LEU A 172 -7.32 -7.28 6.92
C LEU A 172 -8.57 -7.07 6.06
N VAL A 173 -8.86 -5.82 5.69
CA VAL A 173 -10.02 -5.49 4.86
C VAL A 173 -9.89 -6.10 3.46
N THR A 174 -8.69 -6.17 2.90
CA THR A 174 -8.44 -6.84 1.61
C THR A 174 -8.77 -8.34 1.69
N ALA A 175 -8.29 -9.02 2.74
CA ALA A 175 -8.58 -10.44 2.95
C ALA A 175 -10.09 -10.71 3.13
N TYR A 176 -10.79 -9.81 3.83
CA TYR A 176 -12.24 -9.84 3.99
C TYR A 176 -12.98 -9.63 2.65
N LYS A 177 -12.64 -8.58 1.90
CA LYS A 177 -13.31 -8.24 0.63
C LYS A 177 -13.13 -9.31 -0.45
N PHE A 178 -12.02 -10.02 -0.46
CA PHE A 178 -11.76 -11.12 -1.38
C PHE A 178 -12.34 -12.47 -0.90
N GLU A 179 -13.08 -12.49 0.21
CA GLU A 179 -13.72 -13.69 0.76
C GLU A 179 -12.72 -14.85 1.00
N LEU A 180 -11.49 -14.50 1.40
CA LEU A 180 -10.39 -15.46 1.58
C LEU A 180 -10.39 -16.12 2.97
N LEU A 181 -11.33 -15.74 3.82
CA LEU A 181 -11.39 -16.10 5.23
C LEU A 181 -12.66 -16.90 5.52
N ASP A 182 -12.62 -17.78 6.53
CA ASP A 182 -13.84 -18.44 6.99
C ASP A 182 -14.82 -17.43 7.63
N PRO A 183 -16.11 -17.79 7.82
CA PRO A 183 -17.11 -16.86 8.35
C PRO A 183 -16.79 -16.30 9.75
N SER A 184 -16.19 -17.11 10.63
CA SER A 184 -15.84 -16.68 11.98
C SER A 184 -14.70 -15.66 11.93
N ARG A 185 -13.69 -15.93 11.10
CA ARG A 185 -12.57 -15.00 10.90
C ARG A 185 -13.02 -13.71 10.22
N SER A 186 -13.87 -13.80 9.22
CA SER A 186 -14.44 -12.65 8.52
C SER A 186 -15.19 -11.72 9.49
N GLN A 187 -15.97 -12.31 10.40
CA GLN A 187 -16.63 -11.54 11.45
C GLN A 187 -15.63 -10.88 12.41
N ALA A 188 -14.59 -11.60 12.82
CA ALA A 188 -13.54 -11.07 13.69
C ALA A 188 -12.83 -9.88 13.03
N VAL A 189 -12.46 -9.99 11.76
CA VAL A 189 -11.86 -8.88 10.98
C VAL A 189 -12.76 -7.65 11.00
N LEU A 190 -14.05 -7.80 10.69
CA LEU A 190 -14.97 -6.66 10.66
C LEU A 190 -15.08 -5.98 12.03
N GLN A 191 -15.17 -6.75 13.11
CA GLN A 191 -15.20 -6.19 14.47
C GLN A 191 -13.89 -5.47 14.83
N THR A 192 -12.75 -6.07 14.49
CA THR A 192 -11.44 -5.47 14.69
C THR A 192 -11.32 -4.13 13.96
N ILE A 193 -11.73 -4.06 12.70
CA ILE A 193 -11.64 -2.81 11.91
C ILE A 193 -12.62 -1.74 12.42
N LEU A 194 -13.81 -2.13 12.89
CA LEU A 194 -14.75 -1.20 13.53
C LEU A 194 -14.20 -0.61 14.82
N SER A 195 -13.60 -1.44 15.68
CA SER A 195 -12.93 -1.00 16.91
C SER A 195 -11.74 -0.07 16.60
N ALA A 196 -10.97 -0.40 15.57
CA ALA A 196 -9.87 0.45 15.11
C ALA A 196 -10.38 1.80 14.58
N PHE A 197 -11.50 1.83 13.84
CA PHE A 197 -12.11 3.08 13.41
C PHE A 197 -12.48 3.97 14.59
N ASP A 198 -13.09 3.43 15.65
CA ASP A 198 -13.44 4.19 16.84
C ASP A 198 -12.21 4.80 17.52
N PHE A 199 -11.12 4.05 17.62
CA PHE A 199 -9.86 4.53 18.18
C PHE A 199 -9.21 5.62 17.30
N TYR A 200 -8.99 5.32 16.02
CA TYR A 200 -8.20 6.17 15.12
C TYR A 200 -8.95 7.45 14.74
N SER A 201 -10.27 7.40 14.55
CA SER A 201 -11.05 8.64 14.34
C SER A 201 -10.94 9.59 15.54
N ASN A 202 -10.99 9.08 16.77
CA ASN A 202 -10.76 9.89 17.96
C ASN A 202 -9.30 10.36 18.09
N TYR A 203 -8.32 9.52 17.72
CA TYR A 203 -6.91 9.89 17.73
C TYR A 203 -6.61 11.01 16.72
N HIS A 204 -7.21 10.99 15.54
CA HIS A 204 -7.10 12.07 14.56
C HIS A 204 -7.48 13.44 15.17
N ASP A 205 -8.56 13.48 15.93
CA ASP A 205 -9.07 14.74 16.51
C ASP A 205 -8.28 15.21 17.75
N THR A 206 -7.62 14.29 18.46
CA THR A 206 -7.03 14.56 19.79
C THR A 206 -5.52 14.36 19.87
N GLY A 207 -4.93 13.68 18.89
CA GLY A 207 -3.54 13.30 18.83
C GLY A 207 -2.69 14.20 17.92
N ASP A 208 -1.50 13.71 17.59
CA ASP A 208 -0.54 14.38 16.69
C ASP A 208 -0.50 13.60 15.36
N ALA A 209 -1.59 13.71 14.59
CA ALA A 209 -1.73 13.06 13.30
C ALA A 209 -0.93 13.85 12.23
N ASP A 210 -0.01 13.16 11.56
CA ASP A 210 0.72 13.73 10.42
C ASP A 210 0.06 13.35 9.07
N MET A 211 0.66 13.78 7.96
CA MET A 211 0.11 13.48 6.64
C MET A 211 0.20 12.01 6.26
N ASN A 212 1.21 11.28 6.72
CA ASN A 212 1.31 9.85 6.44
C ASN A 212 0.20 9.09 7.15
N TYR A 213 -0.11 9.47 8.39
CA TYR A 213 -1.27 8.98 9.12
C TYR A 213 -2.54 9.16 8.29
N ASN A 214 -2.86 10.40 7.87
CA ASN A 214 -4.07 10.67 7.08
C ASN A 214 -4.15 9.82 5.80
N ILE A 215 -3.04 9.71 5.07
CA ILE A 215 -2.96 8.92 3.83
C ILE A 215 -3.30 7.45 4.07
N TRP A 216 -2.65 6.82 5.04
CA TRP A 216 -2.86 5.39 5.31
C TRP A 216 -4.23 5.08 5.91
N GLN A 217 -4.77 5.98 6.74
CA GLN A 217 -6.12 5.84 7.27
C GLN A 217 -7.19 5.95 6.18
N VAL A 218 -7.05 6.89 5.23
CA VAL A 218 -7.94 7.00 4.06
C VAL A 218 -7.93 5.70 3.26
N ILE A 219 -6.75 5.19 2.91
CA ILE A 219 -6.63 3.96 2.09
C ILE A 219 -7.25 2.78 2.82
N ALA A 220 -6.98 2.59 4.11
CA ALA A 220 -7.53 1.48 4.88
C ALA A 220 -9.07 1.57 5.05
N PHE A 221 -9.58 2.73 5.45
CA PHE A 221 -11.01 2.88 5.76
C PHE A 221 -11.91 3.05 4.53
N SER A 222 -11.36 3.37 3.36
CA SER A 222 -12.11 3.26 2.10
C SER A 222 -12.65 1.83 1.89
N GLY A 223 -11.85 0.82 2.20
CA GLY A 223 -12.30 -0.57 2.16
C GLY A 223 -13.35 -0.88 3.23
N LEU A 224 -13.26 -0.30 4.42
CA LEU A 224 -14.32 -0.43 5.44
C LEU A 224 -15.62 0.19 4.96
N TYR A 225 -15.57 1.38 4.36
CA TYR A 225 -16.74 2.07 3.81
C TYR A 225 -17.52 1.18 2.82
N ASP A 226 -16.80 0.47 1.94
CA ASP A 226 -17.39 -0.48 0.98
C ASP A 226 -18.08 -1.68 1.67
N CYS A 227 -17.59 -2.08 2.84
CA CYS A 227 -18.12 -3.21 3.61
C CYS A 227 -19.35 -2.87 4.45
N LEU A 228 -19.66 -1.58 4.66
CA LEU A 228 -20.72 -1.11 5.58
C LEU A 228 -22.08 -0.86 4.90
N ASN A 229 -22.39 -1.55 3.79
CA ASN A 229 -23.60 -1.31 2.99
C ASN A 229 -24.92 -1.39 3.79
N ASP A 230 -24.99 -2.21 4.84
CA ASP A 230 -26.17 -2.36 5.69
C ASP A 230 -26.14 -1.48 6.97
N GLN A 231 -25.08 -0.70 7.17
CA GLN A 231 -24.86 0.11 8.37
C GLN A 231 -24.71 1.59 8.01
N ARG A 232 -25.75 2.17 7.40
CA ARG A 232 -25.70 3.51 6.80
C ARG A 232 -25.17 4.61 7.73
N GLU A 233 -25.54 4.59 9.01
CA GLU A 233 -25.04 5.57 9.99
C GLU A 233 -23.52 5.47 10.16
N LYS A 234 -23.00 4.25 10.38
CA LYS A 234 -21.57 4.01 10.51
C LYS A 234 -20.82 4.31 9.21
N GLN A 235 -21.38 3.90 8.08
CA GLN A 235 -20.83 4.19 6.76
C GLN A 235 -20.69 5.70 6.52
N THR A 236 -21.69 6.51 6.92
CA THR A 236 -21.64 7.97 6.81
C THR A 236 -20.54 8.58 7.70
N GLN A 237 -20.34 8.05 8.92
CA GLN A 237 -19.24 8.47 9.80
C GLN A 237 -17.88 8.18 9.15
N VAL A 238 -17.71 6.98 8.60
CA VAL A 238 -16.47 6.58 7.91
C VAL A 238 -16.24 7.46 6.68
N ALA A 239 -17.27 7.74 5.88
CA ALA A 239 -17.17 8.64 4.74
C ALA A 239 -16.72 10.05 5.15
N THR A 240 -17.34 10.61 6.19
CA THR A 240 -16.99 11.94 6.72
C THR A 240 -15.52 11.98 7.14
N TYR A 241 -15.05 10.93 7.83
CA TYR A 241 -13.66 10.80 8.26
C TYR A 241 -12.68 10.77 7.08
N ILE A 242 -12.94 9.93 6.07
CA ILE A 242 -12.14 9.83 4.84
C ILE A 242 -12.08 11.19 4.13
N LEU A 243 -13.23 11.81 3.89
CA LEU A 243 -13.32 13.07 3.14
C LEU A 243 -12.60 14.21 3.86
N THR A 244 -12.68 14.26 5.20
CA THR A 244 -11.96 15.24 6.02
C THR A 244 -10.45 15.09 5.84
N MET A 245 -9.91 13.88 5.99
CA MET A 245 -8.48 13.63 5.80
C MET A 245 -8.02 13.92 4.37
N CYS A 246 -8.82 13.61 3.35
CA CYS A 246 -8.51 13.98 1.95
C CYS A 246 -8.44 15.50 1.75
N GLN A 247 -9.33 16.27 2.39
CA GLN A 247 -9.23 17.73 2.39
C GLN A 247 -7.96 18.21 3.06
N GLU A 248 -7.58 17.64 4.20
CA GLU A 248 -6.35 17.98 4.91
C GLU A 248 -5.09 17.66 4.09
N ILE A 249 -5.06 16.50 3.42
CA ILE A 249 -4.01 16.16 2.44
C ILE A 249 -3.91 17.28 1.40
N CYS A 250 -5.02 17.72 0.82
CA CYS A 250 -5.05 18.80 -0.17
C CYS A 250 -4.61 20.16 0.41
N GLN A 251 -4.85 20.42 1.70
CA GLN A 251 -4.48 21.67 2.38
C GLN A 251 -3.04 21.67 2.92
N SER A 252 -2.40 20.51 2.97
CA SER A 252 -1.04 20.34 3.47
C SER A 252 -0.02 21.20 2.72
N LYS A 253 1.14 21.41 3.35
CA LYS A 253 2.22 22.22 2.75
C LYS A 253 2.67 21.66 1.40
N SER A 254 2.88 20.35 1.33
CA SER A 254 3.34 19.66 0.14
C SER A 254 2.34 19.79 -1.00
N TRP A 255 1.04 19.63 -0.74
CA TRP A 255 0.03 19.65 -1.78
C TRP A 255 -0.37 21.07 -2.19
N LYS A 256 -0.74 21.92 -1.24
CA LYS A 256 -1.26 23.27 -1.49
C LYS A 256 -0.18 24.25 -1.94
N TYR A 257 0.99 24.22 -1.31
CA TYR A 257 2.01 25.26 -1.50
C TYR A 257 3.22 24.83 -2.33
N GLN A 258 3.40 23.53 -2.58
CA GLN A 258 4.52 23.03 -3.40
C GLN A 258 3.99 22.39 -4.69
N LEU A 259 3.19 21.33 -4.59
CA LEU A 259 2.67 20.58 -5.73
C LEU A 259 1.80 21.44 -6.65
N ALA A 260 0.83 22.19 -6.10
CA ALA A 260 -0.04 23.06 -6.88
C ALA A 260 0.68 24.23 -7.60
N ARG A 261 1.91 24.56 -7.20
CA ARG A 261 2.72 25.60 -7.86
C ARG A 261 3.51 25.09 -9.07
N GLY A 262 3.49 23.77 -9.31
CA GLY A 262 4.11 23.13 -10.46
C GLY A 262 5.63 23.00 -10.37
N GLN A 263 6.27 22.82 -11.53
CA GLN A 263 7.63 22.29 -11.67
C GLN A 263 8.71 23.03 -10.88
N SER A 264 8.59 24.35 -10.69
CA SER A 264 9.55 25.14 -9.91
C SER A 264 9.66 24.71 -8.44
N PHE A 265 8.67 23.97 -7.92
CA PHE A 265 8.62 23.51 -6.53
C PHE A 265 8.75 22.00 -6.38
N TYR A 266 8.71 21.24 -7.47
CA TYR A 266 8.76 19.77 -7.45
C TYR A 266 10.03 19.22 -6.80
N VAL A 267 11.15 19.94 -6.88
CA VAL A 267 12.41 19.56 -6.23
C VAL A 267 12.35 19.53 -4.70
N ASN A 268 11.30 20.07 -4.10
CA ASN A 268 11.10 20.12 -2.64
C ASN A 268 10.06 19.11 -2.14
N LEU A 269 9.52 18.25 -3.03
CA LEU A 269 8.48 17.29 -2.70
C LEU A 269 9.08 15.92 -2.39
N GLU A 270 8.50 15.27 -1.38
CA GLU A 270 8.78 13.87 -1.08
C GLU A 270 7.92 12.97 -1.97
N THR A 271 8.57 12.22 -2.87
CA THR A 271 7.87 11.37 -3.85
C THR A 271 6.97 10.34 -3.18
N VAL A 272 7.37 9.82 -2.01
CA VAL A 272 6.59 8.86 -1.22
C VAL A 272 5.24 9.44 -0.81
N GLU A 273 5.25 10.62 -0.18
CA GLU A 273 4.04 11.30 0.29
C GLU A 273 3.08 11.57 -0.87
N ILE A 274 3.59 12.01 -2.03
CA ILE A 274 2.74 12.32 -3.19
C ILE A 274 2.19 11.05 -3.85
N ALA A 275 2.97 9.97 -3.94
CA ALA A 275 2.51 8.70 -4.52
C ALA A 275 1.44 8.04 -3.66
N CYS A 276 1.68 7.91 -2.35
CA CYS A 276 0.71 7.35 -1.41
C CYS A 276 -0.52 8.27 -1.27
N GLY A 277 -0.32 9.59 -1.22
CA GLY A 277 -1.43 10.55 -1.14
C GLY A 277 -2.27 10.61 -2.40
N LEU A 278 -1.70 10.34 -3.59
CA LEU A 278 -2.48 10.15 -4.81
C LEU A 278 -3.42 8.94 -4.68
N ASP A 279 -2.93 7.80 -4.16
CA ASP A 279 -3.76 6.61 -3.92
C ASP A 279 -4.91 6.91 -2.95
N ALA A 280 -4.62 7.62 -1.85
CA ALA A 280 -5.62 8.08 -0.89
C ALA A 280 -6.66 9.03 -1.53
N LEU A 281 -6.24 10.02 -2.33
CA LEU A 281 -7.18 10.95 -2.98
C LEU A 281 -8.09 10.24 -3.98
N VAL A 282 -7.63 9.19 -4.65
CA VAL A 282 -8.47 8.42 -5.57
C VAL A 282 -9.57 7.67 -4.80
N GLU A 283 -9.26 7.13 -3.62
CA GLU A 283 -10.30 6.60 -2.72
C GLU A 283 -11.27 7.71 -2.28
N GLY A 284 -10.75 8.89 -1.93
CA GLY A 284 -11.56 10.07 -1.61
C GLY A 284 -12.50 10.50 -2.74
N ILE A 285 -12.05 10.44 -3.99
CA ILE A 285 -12.89 10.73 -5.18
C ILE A 285 -14.04 9.72 -5.26
N SER A 286 -13.75 8.43 -5.09
CA SER A 286 -14.76 7.36 -5.12
C SER A 286 -15.83 7.60 -4.04
N VAL A 287 -15.40 7.81 -2.79
CA VAL A 287 -16.31 8.06 -1.66
C VAL A 287 -17.10 9.35 -1.87
N ALA A 288 -16.46 10.45 -2.27
CA ALA A 288 -17.14 11.72 -2.53
C ALA A 288 -18.19 11.61 -3.63
N THR A 289 -17.91 10.81 -4.67
CA THR A 289 -18.85 10.56 -5.77
C THR A 289 -20.09 9.81 -5.27
N LEU A 290 -19.90 8.77 -4.45
CA LEU A 290 -20.99 7.98 -3.88
C LEU A 290 -21.84 8.80 -2.88
N GLU A 291 -21.20 9.68 -2.11
CA GLU A 291 -21.87 10.60 -1.18
C GLU A 291 -22.39 11.89 -1.85
N GLN A 292 -22.24 12.02 -3.18
CA GLN A 292 -22.73 13.16 -3.98
C GLN A 292 -22.10 14.52 -3.59
N GLU A 293 -20.87 14.51 -3.07
CA GLU A 293 -20.09 15.68 -2.66
C GLU A 293 -19.33 16.28 -3.85
N ILE A 294 -20.06 16.87 -4.80
CA ILE A 294 -19.54 17.32 -6.11
C ILE A 294 -18.36 18.30 -5.98
N GLU A 295 -18.41 19.21 -5.00
CA GLU A 295 -17.32 20.17 -4.78
C GLU A 295 -16.02 19.49 -4.36
N LEU A 296 -16.12 18.43 -3.54
CA LEU A 296 -14.99 17.64 -3.08
C LEU A 296 -14.42 16.77 -4.19
N VAL A 297 -15.28 16.15 -5.01
CA VAL A 297 -14.85 15.44 -6.23
C VAL A 297 -13.95 16.35 -7.07
N GLY A 298 -14.43 17.55 -7.41
CA GLY A 298 -13.64 18.48 -8.22
C GLY A 298 -12.36 18.96 -7.53
N LEU A 299 -12.34 19.10 -6.21
CA LEU A 299 -11.13 19.43 -5.44
C LEU A 299 -10.09 18.31 -5.53
N PHE A 300 -10.51 17.07 -5.29
CA PHE A 300 -9.62 15.92 -5.25
C PHE A 300 -9.09 15.57 -6.64
N GLU A 301 -9.93 15.62 -7.68
CA GLU A 301 -9.51 15.40 -9.07
C GLU A 301 -8.41 16.38 -9.52
N ARG A 302 -8.56 17.67 -9.19
CA ARG A 302 -7.53 18.68 -9.51
C ARG A 302 -6.20 18.38 -8.83
N ASN A 303 -6.23 17.96 -7.57
CA ASN A 303 -5.02 17.62 -6.83
C ASN A 303 -4.40 16.30 -7.33
N ALA A 304 -5.22 15.29 -7.64
CA ALA A 304 -4.77 14.06 -8.26
C ALA A 304 -4.09 14.32 -9.62
N ALA A 305 -4.65 15.21 -10.45
CA ALA A 305 -4.01 15.61 -11.71
C ALA A 305 -2.64 16.26 -11.50
N ASN A 306 -2.50 17.14 -10.50
CA ASN A 306 -1.20 17.74 -10.15
C ASN A 306 -0.19 16.67 -9.68
N ALA A 307 -0.63 15.71 -8.87
CA ALA A 307 0.22 14.60 -8.40
C ALA A 307 0.69 13.74 -9.58
N ILE A 308 -0.20 13.37 -10.50
CA ILE A 308 0.15 12.62 -11.72
C ILE A 308 1.17 13.39 -12.58
N GLN A 309 1.01 14.71 -12.70
CA GLN A 309 1.95 15.56 -13.42
C GLN A 309 3.33 15.54 -12.75
N PHE A 310 3.38 15.67 -11.42
CA PHE A 310 4.62 15.58 -10.65
C PHE A 310 5.31 14.23 -10.82
N LEU A 311 4.59 13.12 -10.61
CA LEU A 311 5.17 11.77 -10.72
C LEU A 311 5.68 11.49 -12.15
N SER A 312 4.94 11.96 -13.17
CA SER A 312 5.40 11.90 -14.57
C SER A 312 6.67 12.75 -14.79
N TRP A 313 6.73 13.94 -14.19
CA TRP A 313 7.90 14.80 -14.25
C TRP A 313 9.11 14.12 -13.60
N MET A 314 8.96 13.53 -12.42
CA MET A 314 10.04 12.80 -11.73
C MET A 314 10.65 11.71 -12.61
N GLN A 315 9.83 10.86 -13.22
CA GLN A 315 10.33 9.79 -14.09
C GLN A 315 11.02 10.32 -15.36
N SER A 316 10.59 11.47 -15.89
CA SER A 316 11.24 12.07 -17.06
C SER A 316 12.65 12.59 -16.78
N HIS A 317 12.99 12.83 -15.51
CA HIS A 317 14.31 13.30 -15.08
C HIS A 317 15.29 12.15 -14.78
N VAL A 318 14.84 10.90 -14.87
CA VAL A 318 15.74 9.75 -14.73
C VAL A 318 16.64 9.65 -15.98
N PRO A 319 17.99 9.61 -15.82
CA PRO A 319 18.92 9.52 -16.94
C PRO A 319 18.65 8.32 -17.86
N GLU A 320 18.91 8.47 -19.17
CA GLU A 320 18.80 7.36 -20.14
C GLU A 320 19.78 6.23 -19.86
N SER A 321 20.93 6.56 -19.28
CA SER A 321 21.95 5.62 -18.85
C SER A 321 21.61 4.90 -17.55
N CYS A 322 20.44 5.15 -16.95
CA CYS A 322 20.04 4.50 -15.72
C CYS A 322 19.88 2.99 -15.94
N VAL A 323 20.64 2.21 -15.18
CA VAL A 323 20.71 0.74 -15.30
C VAL A 323 19.37 0.08 -14.95
N VAL A 324 18.53 0.72 -14.13
CA VAL A 324 17.19 0.23 -13.75
C VAL A 324 16.05 0.90 -14.53
N GLY A 325 16.39 1.68 -15.54
CA GLY A 325 15.43 2.40 -16.37
C GLY A 325 14.71 3.53 -15.61
N ARG A 326 13.57 3.96 -16.16
CA ARG A 326 12.81 5.14 -15.68
C ARG A 326 11.53 4.78 -14.91
N GLY A 327 11.41 3.53 -14.46
CA GLY A 327 10.17 2.98 -13.91
C GLY A 327 9.93 3.29 -12.42
N GLY A 328 10.99 3.40 -11.60
CA GLY A 328 10.85 3.63 -10.17
C GLY A 328 10.50 5.08 -9.79
N LEU A 329 9.62 5.23 -8.80
CA LEU A 329 9.28 6.47 -8.09
C LEU A 329 10.04 6.50 -6.76
N GLY A 330 11.01 7.39 -6.65
CA GLY A 330 11.91 7.51 -5.50
C GLY A 330 12.99 8.53 -5.74
N TYR A 331 13.27 8.84 -7.02
CA TYR A 331 14.01 10.03 -7.40
C TYR A 331 13.23 11.21 -6.80
N GLY A 332 13.90 12.12 -6.08
CA GLY A 332 13.27 13.13 -5.22
C GLY A 332 14.23 14.27 -4.89
N GLY A 333 14.13 15.40 -5.60
CA GLY A 333 14.89 16.60 -5.29
C GLY A 333 16.42 16.53 -5.51
N VAL A 334 17.15 17.49 -4.93
CA VAL A 334 18.63 17.61 -5.05
C VAL A 334 19.36 16.55 -4.21
N CYS A 335 18.66 15.84 -3.31
CA CYS A 335 19.28 15.00 -2.27
C CYS A 335 18.87 13.53 -2.28
N VAL A 336 17.76 13.12 -2.92
CA VAL A 336 17.37 11.69 -3.00
C VAL A 336 17.64 11.16 -4.41
N LEU A 337 18.75 10.46 -4.53
CA LEU A 337 19.25 9.85 -5.76
C LEU A 337 18.83 8.38 -5.91
N GLU A 338 17.86 7.91 -5.13
CA GLU A 338 17.46 6.50 -5.09
C GLU A 338 16.17 6.27 -5.88
N GLN A 339 15.99 5.13 -6.53
CA GLN A 339 14.67 4.69 -6.98
C GLN A 339 14.09 3.70 -5.98
N ARG A 340 12.82 3.89 -5.59
CA ARG A 340 12.10 3.03 -4.66
C ARG A 340 10.96 2.30 -5.34
N LEU A 341 10.96 0.99 -5.22
CA LEU A 341 9.93 0.14 -5.81
C LEU A 341 8.66 0.15 -4.97
N ASP A 342 8.82 0.07 -3.65
CA ASP A 342 7.81 0.00 -2.58
C ASP A 342 6.98 1.29 -2.39
N VAL A 343 6.98 2.15 -3.41
CA VAL A 343 6.26 3.43 -3.48
C VAL A 343 5.49 3.52 -4.79
N THR A 344 5.99 2.82 -5.82
CA THR A 344 5.48 2.97 -7.17
C THR A 344 4.18 2.20 -7.36
N GLY A 345 3.93 1.15 -6.57
CA GLY A 345 2.65 0.46 -6.60
C GLY A 345 1.50 1.29 -6.07
N HIS A 346 1.71 2.24 -5.15
CA HIS A 346 0.68 3.21 -4.77
C HIS A 346 0.25 4.10 -5.94
N ALA A 347 1.21 4.64 -6.69
CA ALA A 347 0.89 5.45 -7.86
C ALA A 347 0.17 4.62 -8.94
N ILE A 348 0.59 3.37 -9.16
CA ILE A 348 -0.06 2.47 -10.12
C ILE A 348 -1.45 2.06 -9.65
N SER A 349 -1.61 1.71 -8.37
CA SER A 349 -2.89 1.44 -7.73
C SER A 349 -3.87 2.59 -7.98
N ALA A 350 -3.43 3.82 -7.72
CA ALA A 350 -4.23 5.01 -7.97
C ALA A 350 -4.64 5.15 -9.45
N LEU A 351 -3.71 4.93 -10.39
CA LEU A 351 -4.02 4.98 -11.82
C LEU A 351 -5.01 3.89 -12.25
N THR A 352 -4.85 2.67 -11.74
CA THR A 352 -5.78 1.55 -11.99
C THR A 352 -7.17 1.91 -11.49
N LYS A 353 -7.29 2.49 -10.30
CA LYS A 353 -8.57 2.92 -9.73
C LYS A 353 -9.20 4.07 -10.52
N LEU A 354 -8.42 5.09 -10.90
CA LEU A 354 -8.90 6.20 -11.75
C LEU A 354 -9.48 5.72 -13.07
N GLN A 355 -8.88 4.69 -13.68
CA GLN A 355 -9.41 4.09 -14.92
C GLN A 355 -10.74 3.38 -14.75
N LYS A 356 -11.08 2.98 -13.51
CA LYS A 356 -12.33 2.27 -13.17
C LYS A 356 -13.43 3.21 -12.67
N LEU A 357 -13.13 4.49 -12.39
CA LEU A 357 -14.14 5.44 -11.94
C LEU A 357 -15.15 5.73 -13.06
N PRO A 358 -16.45 5.85 -12.73
CA PRO A 358 -17.47 6.26 -13.70
C PRO A 358 -17.24 7.73 -14.10
N HIS A 359 -17.14 7.99 -15.42
CA HIS A 359 -16.98 9.33 -15.99
C HIS A 359 -18.30 9.99 -16.39
#